data_AF-B0N512-F1
#
_entry.id   AF-B0N512-F1
#
_cell.length_a   1.000
_cell.length_b   1.000
_cell.length_c   1.000
_cell.angle_alpha   90.00
_cell.angle_beta   90.00
_cell.angle_gamma   90.00
#
_symmetry.space_group_name_H-M   'P 1'
#
loop_
_entity.id
_entity.type
_entity.pdbx_description
1 polymer ?
#
loop_
_entity_poly.entity_id
_entity_poly.type
_entity_poly.pdbx_seq_one_letter_code
_entity_poly.pdbx_strand_id
1 'polypeptide(L)'
;MAIIKTHFFNISFEHKDLMKMLIKMTEYQDEMFPQDSKKIANNVKGVSVMDEANPYNEPLDNIYHILNRLNLESNVQDNEFKEINLHNANKLIDDINDKIDNIVKIKEDITKEKEENDEAIILLKNLEESKISVDDVKNTKYITCRFGKIPVNEFTKIQYYRDYEFIFRELNRSKQYVWIVYAGLTSSISEIDNAFSSMSFEPISLPEFAHGKVHEAIDELTEESTAMEQYIAKMDSKLEDIKKEYKEEVLETFTRLYNLKRLFDKCRYVVDFSQKASIYTFSSFDLKEAEAKFDDIDSVKVMELPVNIYENRNIVAPVLVRNNSLMQPFENVLSVTLGDTFDPTTIVALLTMLIGAVCVGDIGVGALLIVLGFLFTIKKPNNFGGMLKRLGAAVLIGGLFYGTAFYRIELYQPLASLPLHVIHTFLFGFSLWIIAMVILIIVKKVTRKSIKI
;
A
#
# COMPACT_ATOMS: atom_id res chain seq x y z
N MET A 1 23.69 6.40 32.65
CA MET A 1 22.41 6.12 31.98
C MET A 1 21.94 7.44 31.45
N ALA A 2 22.12 7.60 30.15
CA ALA A 2 22.61 8.86 29.65
C ALA A 2 22.20 9.00 28.19
N ILE A 3 21.91 10.25 27.84
CA ILE A 3 22.04 10.75 26.49
C ILE A 3 23.33 10.17 25.92
N ILE A 4 23.21 9.36 24.87
CA ILE A 4 24.36 8.74 24.23
C ILE A 4 25.10 9.85 23.49
N LYS A 5 26.42 9.83 23.56
CA LYS A 5 27.24 10.73 22.77
C LYS A 5 27.05 10.37 21.31
N THR A 6 26.51 11.30 20.54
CA THR A 6 26.37 11.15 19.09
C THR A 6 27.70 11.48 18.42
N HIS A 7 28.19 10.58 17.57
CA HIS A 7 29.35 10.76 16.72
C HIS A 7 28.90 11.04 15.30
N PHE A 8 29.69 11.78 14.52
CA PHE A 8 29.41 12.07 13.12
C PHE A 8 30.51 11.48 12.25
N PHE A 9 30.13 10.61 11.31
CA PHE A 9 31.06 9.88 10.47
C PHE A 9 30.87 10.23 9.00
N ASN A 10 31.98 10.31 8.28
CA ASN A 10 32.04 10.18 6.83
C ASN A 10 32.59 8.79 6.51
N ILE A 11 31.76 7.96 5.87
CA ILE A 11 32.10 6.61 5.48
C ILE A 11 32.27 6.60 3.96
N SER A 12 33.52 6.55 3.49
CA SER A 12 33.85 6.54 2.06
C SER A 12 34.12 5.13 1.56
N PHE A 13 33.73 4.82 0.32
CA PHE A 13 33.84 3.49 -0.30
C PHE A 13 33.92 3.57 -1.84
N GLU A 14 34.25 2.46 -2.50
CA GLU A 14 34.23 2.34 -3.97
C GLU A 14 32.83 1.98 -4.50
N HIS A 15 32.46 2.45 -5.69
CA HIS A 15 31.11 2.22 -6.26
C HIS A 15 30.72 0.74 -6.37
N LYS A 16 31.70 -0.16 -6.57
CA LYS A 16 31.46 -1.61 -6.64
C LYS A 16 30.84 -2.19 -5.36
N ASP A 17 31.04 -1.54 -4.22
CA ASP A 17 30.55 -1.98 -2.92
C ASP A 17 29.28 -1.23 -2.48
N LEU A 18 28.67 -0.43 -3.36
CA LEU A 18 27.47 0.36 -3.07
C LEU A 18 26.35 -0.50 -2.48
N MET A 19 26.00 -1.62 -3.12
CA MET A 19 24.91 -2.48 -2.66
C MET A 19 25.18 -3.05 -1.26
N LYS A 20 26.41 -3.50 -1.00
CA LYS A 20 26.82 -3.97 0.34
C LYS A 20 26.70 -2.87 1.39
N MET A 21 27.11 -1.65 1.05
CA MET A 21 26.98 -0.51 1.95
C MET A 21 25.51 -0.18 2.27
N LEU A 22 24.63 -0.19 1.27
CA LEU A 22 23.21 0.05 1.50
C LEU A 22 22.58 -1.05 2.38
N ILE A 23 23.01 -2.31 2.24
CA ILE A 23 22.57 -3.43 3.08
C ILE A 23 23.01 -3.19 4.52
N LYS A 24 24.29 -2.90 4.77
CA LYS A 24 24.81 -2.60 6.11
C LYS A 24 24.11 -1.41 6.77
N MET A 25 23.84 -0.35 6.00
CA MET A 25 23.05 0.79 6.46
C MET A 25 21.61 0.43 6.81
N THR A 26 21.09 -0.67 6.26
CA THR A 26 19.76 -1.21 6.62
C THR A 26 19.82 -2.06 7.87
N GLU A 27 20.88 -2.86 8.04
CA GLU A 27 21.11 -3.67 9.25
C GLU A 27 21.22 -2.80 10.51
N TYR A 28 21.88 -1.64 10.42
CA TYR A 28 22.13 -0.72 11.54
C TYR A 28 21.26 0.54 11.51
N GLN A 29 20.06 0.46 10.93
CA GLN A 29 19.18 1.62 10.75
C GLN A 29 18.68 2.26 12.06
N ASP A 30 18.74 1.54 13.18
CA ASP A 30 18.33 2.04 14.49
C ASP A 30 19.46 2.81 15.20
N GLU A 31 20.71 2.59 14.79
CA GLU A 31 21.91 3.21 15.37
C GLU A 31 22.63 4.17 14.43
N MET A 32 22.36 4.12 13.12
CA MET A 32 22.97 4.95 12.10
C MET A 32 21.92 5.81 11.39
N PHE A 33 22.12 7.12 11.44
CA PHE A 33 21.20 8.14 10.95
C PHE A 33 21.84 8.87 9.77
N PRO A 34 21.77 8.31 8.55
CA PRO A 34 22.37 8.92 7.37
C PRO A 34 21.69 10.25 7.03
N GLN A 35 22.50 11.20 6.55
CA GLN A 35 22.07 12.52 6.18
C GLN A 35 21.80 12.60 4.67
N ASP A 36 20.81 13.41 4.31
CA ASP A 36 20.46 13.64 2.91
C ASP A 36 21.68 14.19 2.15
N SER A 37 22.07 13.48 1.08
CA SER A 37 23.23 13.84 0.26
C SER A 37 23.09 15.23 -0.35
N LYS A 38 21.86 15.71 -0.66
CA LYS A 38 21.60 17.05 -1.20
C LYS A 38 21.99 18.16 -0.23
N LYS A 39 21.96 17.90 1.09
CA LYS A 39 22.45 18.85 2.10
C LYS A 39 23.98 18.87 2.22
N ILE A 40 24.65 17.80 1.77
CA ILE A 40 26.10 17.66 1.84
C ILE A 40 26.77 18.12 0.52
N ALA A 41 26.27 17.63 -0.61
CA ALA A 41 26.70 18.00 -1.95
C ALA A 41 26.24 19.44 -2.25
N ASN A 42 27.14 20.40 -2.11
CA ASN A 42 26.83 21.82 -2.33
C ASN A 42 27.75 22.42 -3.39
N ASN A 43 27.28 22.55 -4.64
CA ASN A 43 27.92 23.27 -5.76
C ASN A 43 29.45 23.11 -5.88
N VAL A 44 29.98 21.95 -5.48
CA VAL A 44 31.40 21.61 -5.67
C VAL A 44 31.51 20.88 -7.00
N LYS A 45 32.41 21.36 -7.86
CA LYS A 45 32.66 20.74 -9.17
C LYS A 45 33.11 19.29 -8.97
N GLY A 46 32.39 18.34 -9.57
CA GLY A 46 32.67 16.90 -9.47
C GLY A 46 32.01 16.18 -8.29
N VAL A 47 31.12 16.84 -7.55
CA VAL A 47 30.27 16.20 -6.53
C VAL A 47 28.84 16.14 -7.05
N SER A 48 28.32 14.92 -7.20
CA SER A 48 26.94 14.64 -7.58
C SER A 48 26.19 13.94 -6.45
N VAL A 49 24.87 14.02 -6.52
CA VAL A 49 23.99 13.13 -5.78
C VAL A 49 23.61 12.00 -6.73
N MET A 50 23.53 10.77 -6.22
CA MET A 50 22.93 9.66 -6.96
C MET A 50 21.40 9.86 -7.00
N ASP A 51 20.96 10.86 -7.79
CA ASP A 51 19.55 11.22 -8.05
C ASP A 51 19.05 10.58 -9.35
N GLU A 52 19.71 9.52 -9.81
CA GLU A 52 19.27 8.74 -10.96
C GLU A 52 17.95 8.03 -10.63
N ALA A 53 17.09 7.91 -11.63
CA ALA A 53 15.85 7.17 -11.50
C ALA A 53 16.15 5.73 -11.05
N ASN A 54 15.49 5.28 -9.99
CA ASN A 54 15.70 3.95 -9.43
C ASN A 54 15.44 2.90 -10.53
N PRO A 55 16.44 2.08 -10.90
CA PRO A 55 16.37 1.19 -12.05
C PRO A 55 15.36 0.04 -11.86
N TYR A 56 14.90 -0.18 -10.63
CA TYR A 56 13.92 -1.21 -10.29
C TYR A 56 12.47 -0.73 -10.41
N ASN A 57 12.20 0.56 -10.63
CA ASN A 57 10.84 1.10 -10.67
C ASN A 57 10.01 0.50 -11.82
N GLU A 58 10.47 0.64 -13.07
CA GLU A 58 9.73 0.16 -14.25
C GLU A 58 9.52 -1.37 -14.24
N PRO A 59 10.54 -2.22 -13.98
CA PRO A 59 10.32 -3.66 -13.86
C PRO A 59 9.32 -4.03 -12.74
N LEU A 60 9.34 -3.29 -11.62
CA LEU A 60 8.44 -3.53 -10.49
C LEU A 60 6.99 -3.16 -10.84
N ASP A 61 6.77 -2.06 -11.55
CA ASP A 61 5.44 -1.66 -12.00
C ASP A 61 4.89 -2.68 -13.02
N ASN A 62 5.72 -3.11 -13.97
CA ASN A 62 5.31 -4.09 -14.98
C ASN A 62 4.94 -5.45 -14.38
N ILE A 63 5.72 -5.95 -13.42
CA ILE A 63 5.37 -7.21 -12.75
C ILE A 63 4.13 -7.07 -11.85
N TYR A 64 3.88 -5.87 -11.30
CA TYR A 64 2.65 -5.58 -10.55
C TYR A 64 1.42 -5.66 -11.44
N HIS A 65 1.51 -5.19 -12.70
CA HIS A 65 0.45 -5.38 -13.69
C HIS A 65 0.17 -6.88 -13.95
N ILE A 66 1.21 -7.71 -14.07
CA ILE A 66 1.06 -9.17 -14.23
C ILE A 66 0.33 -9.78 -13.02
N LEU A 67 0.73 -9.43 -11.79
CA LEU A 67 0.09 -9.92 -10.57
C LEU A 67 -1.41 -9.62 -10.55
N ASN A 68 -1.81 -8.40 -10.93
CA ASN A 68 -3.22 -8.01 -11.01
C ASN A 68 -3.97 -8.78 -12.10
N ARG A 69 -3.39 -8.90 -13.30
CA ARG A 69 -4.01 -9.63 -14.42
C ARG A 69 -4.22 -11.11 -14.11
N LEU A 70 -3.32 -11.72 -13.33
CA LEU A 70 -3.40 -13.12 -12.92
C LEU A 70 -4.13 -13.32 -11.57
N ASN A 71 -4.60 -12.25 -10.91
CA ASN A 71 -5.18 -12.29 -9.56
C ASN A 71 -4.28 -13.08 -8.57
N LEU A 72 -3.01 -12.68 -8.48
CA LEU A 72 -2.03 -13.23 -7.54
C LEU A 72 -1.85 -12.29 -6.35
N GLU A 73 -1.91 -12.83 -5.14
CA GLU A 73 -1.66 -12.05 -3.93
C GLU A 73 -0.16 -11.75 -3.77
N SER A 74 0.16 -10.47 -3.57
CA SER A 74 1.52 -9.97 -3.38
C SER A 74 1.95 -10.07 -1.90
N ASN A 75 2.20 -11.29 -1.42
CA ASN A 75 2.78 -11.48 -0.08
C ASN A 75 4.31 -11.39 -0.16
N VAL A 76 4.84 -10.21 0.14
CA VAL A 76 6.30 -9.98 0.17
C VAL A 76 6.90 -10.60 1.42
N GLN A 77 7.90 -11.47 1.26
CA GLN A 77 8.78 -11.82 2.36
C GLN A 77 9.83 -10.71 2.53
N ASP A 78 9.78 -10.02 3.67
CA ASP A 78 10.85 -9.12 4.07
C ASP A 78 12.12 -9.95 4.36
N ASN A 79 13.27 -9.44 3.92
CA ASN A 79 14.63 -9.65 4.48
C ASN A 79 15.72 -10.23 3.57
N GLU A 80 15.47 -10.58 2.30
CA GLU A 80 16.54 -11.01 1.41
C GLU A 80 16.81 -10.02 0.27
N PHE A 81 17.98 -9.38 0.31
CA PHE A 81 18.52 -8.54 -0.75
C PHE A 81 19.38 -9.37 -1.71
N LYS A 82 18.72 -10.21 -2.51
CA LYS A 82 19.38 -11.01 -3.56
C LYS A 82 19.45 -10.22 -4.86
N GLU A 83 20.65 -10.00 -5.37
CA GLU A 83 20.86 -9.35 -6.67
C GLU A 83 20.04 -10.01 -7.76
N ILE A 84 19.45 -9.21 -8.65
CA ILE A 84 18.70 -9.69 -9.80
C ILE A 84 19.30 -9.10 -11.08
N ASN A 85 19.37 -9.93 -12.12
CA ASN A 85 19.72 -9.46 -13.44
C ASN A 85 18.47 -8.82 -14.07
N LEU A 86 18.48 -7.49 -14.23
CA LEU A 86 17.36 -6.73 -14.77
C LEU A 86 16.98 -7.14 -16.20
N HIS A 87 17.95 -7.55 -17.02
CA HIS A 87 17.66 -8.04 -18.38
C HIS A 87 16.84 -9.33 -18.34
N ASN A 88 17.21 -10.27 -17.47
CA ASN A 88 16.46 -11.52 -17.31
C ASN A 88 15.07 -11.27 -16.71
N ALA A 89 14.96 -10.37 -15.73
CA ALA A 89 13.67 -10.02 -15.13
C ALA A 89 12.72 -9.39 -16.15
N ASN A 90 13.20 -8.44 -16.95
CA ASN A 90 12.39 -7.82 -18.01
C ASN A 90 12.00 -8.83 -19.08
N LYS A 91 12.93 -9.70 -19.50
CA LYS A 91 12.60 -10.76 -20.46
C LYS A 91 11.49 -11.68 -19.96
N LEU A 92 11.53 -12.10 -18.69
CA LEU A 92 10.47 -12.90 -18.08
C LEU A 92 9.12 -12.15 -18.09
N ILE A 93 9.13 -10.87 -17.72
CA ILE A 93 7.95 -10.01 -17.72
C ILE A 93 7.36 -9.91 -19.12
N ASP A 94 8.19 -9.67 -20.14
CA ASP A 94 7.77 -9.56 -21.54
C ASP A 94 7.19 -10.89 -22.04
N ASP A 95 7.88 -12.02 -21.81
CA ASP A 95 7.45 -13.36 -22.21
C ASP A 95 6.07 -13.72 -21.61
N ILE A 96 5.82 -13.34 -20.34
CA ILE A 96 4.53 -13.58 -19.68
C ILE A 96 3.45 -12.65 -20.24
N ASN A 97 3.75 -11.35 -20.41
CA ASN A 97 2.79 -10.40 -20.95
C ASN A 97 2.34 -10.79 -22.36
N ASP A 98 3.27 -11.18 -23.24
CA ASP A 98 2.95 -11.64 -24.60
C ASP A 98 2.01 -12.85 -24.58
N LYS A 99 2.23 -13.82 -23.68
CA LYS A 99 1.34 -14.98 -23.52
C LYS A 99 -0.05 -14.58 -23.06
N ILE A 100 -0.15 -13.69 -22.07
CA ILE A 100 -1.44 -13.24 -21.54
C ILE A 100 -2.19 -12.40 -22.60
N ASP A 101 -1.50 -11.46 -23.27
CA ASP A 101 -2.08 -10.59 -24.29
C ASP A 101 -2.67 -11.38 -25.45
N ASN A 102 -1.95 -12.40 -25.94
CA ASN A 102 -2.44 -13.29 -26.99
C ASN A 102 -3.73 -14.02 -26.58
N ILE A 103 -3.82 -14.52 -25.35
CA ILE A 103 -5.01 -15.23 -24.88
C ILE A 103 -6.18 -14.27 -24.67
N VAL A 104 -5.92 -13.11 -24.05
CA VAL A 104 -6.94 -12.09 -23.80
C VAL A 104 -7.52 -11.59 -25.12
N LYS A 105 -6.68 -11.30 -26.12
CA LYS A 105 -7.13 -10.87 -27.44
C LYS A 105 -8.00 -11.91 -28.13
N ILE A 106 -7.56 -13.17 -28.16
CA ILE A 106 -8.36 -14.27 -28.75
C ILE A 106 -9.70 -14.40 -28.01
N LYS A 107 -9.70 -14.28 -26.69
CA LYS A 107 -10.92 -14.34 -25.89
C LYS A 107 -11.86 -13.18 -26.22
N GLU A 108 -11.36 -11.95 -26.29
CA GLU A 108 -12.14 -10.76 -26.65
C GLU A 108 -12.77 -10.88 -28.05
N ASP A 109 -11.99 -11.34 -29.04
CA ASP A 109 -12.46 -11.55 -30.41
C ASP A 109 -13.61 -12.60 -30.45
N ILE A 110 -13.44 -13.74 -29.78
CA ILE A 110 -14.47 -14.80 -29.71
C ILE A 110 -15.70 -14.34 -28.92
N THR A 111 -15.51 -13.61 -27.82
CA THR A 111 -16.62 -13.08 -27.03
C THR A 111 -17.47 -12.12 -27.87
N LYS A 112 -16.82 -11.25 -28.64
CA LYS A 112 -17.52 -10.32 -29.53
C LYS A 112 -18.31 -11.06 -30.62
N GLU A 113 -17.70 -12.06 -31.27
CA GLU A 113 -18.36 -12.86 -32.30
C GLU A 113 -19.56 -13.63 -31.73
N LYS A 114 -19.42 -14.18 -30.51
CA LYS A 114 -20.53 -14.82 -29.79
C LYS A 114 -21.67 -13.83 -29.51
N GLU A 115 -21.36 -12.60 -29.07
CA GLU A 115 -22.37 -11.57 -28.83
C GLU A 115 -23.14 -11.23 -30.11
N GLU A 116 -22.45 -11.11 -31.25
CA GLU A 116 -23.07 -10.89 -32.56
C GLU A 116 -24.01 -12.06 -32.95
N ASN A 117 -23.58 -13.30 -32.70
CA ASN A 117 -24.40 -14.50 -32.93
C ASN A 117 -25.63 -14.57 -32.02
N ASP A 118 -25.47 -14.28 -30.73
CA ASP A 118 -26.57 -14.24 -29.77
C ASP A 118 -27.62 -13.18 -30.16
N GLU A 119 -27.18 -12.02 -30.65
CA GLU A 119 -28.06 -10.97 -31.16
C GLU A 119 -28.80 -11.38 -32.44
N ALA A 120 -28.11 -12.05 -33.36
CA ALA A 120 -28.72 -12.60 -34.57
C ALA A 120 -29.78 -13.67 -34.23
N ILE A 121 -29.52 -14.54 -33.26
CA ILE A 121 -30.49 -15.54 -32.77
C ILE A 121 -31.75 -14.85 -32.22
N ILE A 122 -31.59 -13.82 -31.39
CA ILE A 122 -32.72 -13.06 -30.83
C ILE A 122 -33.55 -12.43 -31.97
N LEU A 123 -32.88 -11.83 -32.95
CA LEU A 123 -33.54 -11.23 -34.09
C LEU A 123 -34.34 -12.25 -34.91
N LEU A 124 -33.74 -13.40 -35.24
CA LEU A 124 -34.39 -14.46 -36.00
C LEU A 124 -35.63 -15.00 -35.26
N LYS A 125 -35.54 -15.23 -33.95
CA LYS A 125 -36.69 -15.62 -33.11
C LYS A 125 -37.81 -14.58 -33.15
N ASN A 126 -37.45 -13.29 -33.00
CA ASN A 126 -38.44 -12.22 -33.03
C ASN A 126 -39.12 -12.08 -34.41
N LEU A 127 -38.40 -12.32 -35.51
CA LEU A 127 -38.96 -12.33 -36.87
C LEU A 127 -39.92 -13.50 -37.09
N GLU A 128 -39.56 -14.69 -36.60
CA GLU A 128 -40.41 -15.88 -36.63
C GLU A 128 -41.73 -15.65 -35.87
N GLU A 129 -41.66 -15.14 -34.64
CA GLU A 129 -42.84 -14.79 -33.83
C GLU A 129 -43.72 -13.73 -34.50
N SER A 130 -43.09 -12.76 -35.16
CA SER A 130 -43.77 -11.69 -35.89
C SER A 130 -44.36 -12.12 -37.24
N LYS A 131 -44.13 -13.37 -37.66
CA LYS A 131 -44.51 -13.96 -38.96
C LYS A 131 -43.97 -13.16 -40.15
N ILE A 132 -42.75 -12.64 -40.02
CA ILE A 132 -42.06 -11.90 -41.09
C ILE A 132 -41.08 -12.87 -41.76
N SER A 133 -41.24 -13.06 -43.07
CA SER A 133 -40.31 -13.89 -43.86
C SER A 133 -38.97 -13.17 -44.01
N VAL A 134 -37.87 -13.83 -43.65
CA VAL A 134 -36.49 -13.31 -43.80
C VAL A 134 -36.16 -13.04 -45.28
N ASP A 135 -36.66 -13.90 -46.18
CA ASP A 135 -36.44 -13.76 -47.62
C ASP A 135 -37.07 -12.48 -48.18
N ASP A 136 -38.28 -12.17 -47.72
CA ASP A 136 -39.05 -11.02 -48.21
C ASP A 136 -38.45 -9.69 -47.78
N VAL A 137 -37.75 -9.65 -46.64
CA VAL A 137 -37.14 -8.42 -46.11
C VAL A 137 -35.67 -8.26 -46.50
N LYS A 138 -34.99 -9.33 -46.92
CA LYS A 138 -33.59 -9.29 -47.37
C LYS A 138 -33.47 -9.13 -48.90
N ASN A 139 -34.38 -9.71 -49.68
CA ASN A 139 -34.33 -9.70 -51.14
C ASN A 139 -35.24 -8.64 -51.78
N THR A 140 -35.13 -7.39 -51.32
CA THR A 140 -35.91 -6.25 -51.84
C THR A 140 -35.08 -5.39 -52.80
N LYS A 141 -35.63 -5.08 -53.99
CA LYS A 141 -34.93 -4.28 -55.03
C LYS A 141 -34.99 -2.76 -54.81
N TYR A 142 -36.08 -2.26 -54.24
CA TYR A 142 -36.37 -0.82 -54.14
C TYR A 142 -36.55 -0.34 -52.69
N ILE A 143 -36.60 -1.29 -51.75
CA ILE A 143 -36.78 -1.05 -50.32
C ILE A 143 -35.56 -1.63 -49.64
N THR A 144 -35.09 -1.00 -48.56
CA THR A 144 -34.01 -1.52 -47.73
C THR A 144 -34.53 -1.66 -46.30
N CYS A 145 -34.42 -2.87 -45.75
CA CYS A 145 -34.79 -3.16 -44.37
C CYS A 145 -33.54 -3.13 -43.47
N ARG A 146 -33.70 -2.59 -42.26
CA ARG A 146 -32.69 -2.53 -41.21
C ARG A 146 -33.24 -3.19 -39.97
N PHE A 147 -32.40 -3.96 -39.30
CA PHE A 147 -32.74 -4.71 -38.11
C PHE A 147 -31.80 -4.31 -36.99
N GLY A 148 -32.32 -4.21 -35.78
CA GLY A 148 -31.51 -3.79 -34.65
C GLY A 148 -32.35 -3.49 -33.44
N LYS A 149 -31.72 -2.86 -32.47
CA LYS A 149 -32.33 -2.51 -31.18
C LYS A 149 -32.11 -1.04 -30.84
N ILE A 150 -33.03 -0.47 -30.08
CA ILE A 150 -32.99 0.90 -29.57
C ILE A 150 -33.19 0.88 -28.06
N PRO A 151 -32.41 1.65 -27.27
CA PRO A 151 -32.69 1.83 -25.85
C PRO A 151 -34.11 2.36 -25.61
N VAL A 152 -34.86 1.80 -24.66
CA VAL A 152 -36.26 2.17 -24.40
C VAL A 152 -36.45 3.68 -24.16
N ASN A 153 -35.47 4.31 -23.51
CA ASN A 153 -35.48 5.75 -23.21
C ASN A 153 -35.39 6.61 -24.48
N GLU A 154 -34.65 6.12 -25.48
CA GLU A 154 -34.38 6.80 -26.74
C GLU A 154 -35.50 6.57 -27.76
N PHE A 155 -36.21 5.44 -27.65
CA PHE A 155 -37.29 5.06 -28.56
C PHE A 155 -38.40 6.10 -28.70
N THR A 156 -38.68 6.89 -27.65
CA THR A 156 -39.69 7.96 -27.70
C THR A 156 -39.38 9.06 -28.71
N LYS A 157 -38.11 9.24 -29.10
CA LYS A 157 -37.66 10.25 -30.07
C LYS A 157 -38.13 9.96 -31.50
N ILE A 158 -38.60 8.75 -31.79
CA ILE A 158 -39.10 8.37 -33.12
C ILE A 158 -40.27 9.27 -33.57
N GLN A 159 -41.03 9.83 -32.62
CA GLN A 159 -42.15 10.73 -32.91
C GLN A 159 -41.75 12.03 -33.62
N TYR A 160 -40.47 12.44 -33.51
CA TYR A 160 -39.95 13.65 -34.15
C TYR A 160 -39.59 13.43 -35.63
N TYR A 161 -39.49 12.18 -36.07
CA TYR A 161 -39.11 11.82 -37.44
C TYR A 161 -40.29 11.31 -38.27
N ARG A 162 -41.53 11.60 -37.85
CA ARG A 162 -42.76 11.11 -38.52
C ARG A 162 -42.91 11.57 -39.98
N ASP A 163 -42.26 12.66 -40.35
CA ASP A 163 -42.31 13.21 -41.71
C ASP A 163 -41.37 12.47 -42.68
N TYR A 164 -40.51 11.59 -42.18
CA TYR A 164 -39.65 10.75 -43.03
C TYR A 164 -40.45 9.59 -43.59
N GLU A 165 -40.16 9.24 -44.84
CA GLU A 165 -40.83 8.15 -45.57
C GLU A 165 -40.24 6.77 -45.17
N PHE A 166 -40.40 6.38 -43.91
CA PHE A 166 -40.07 5.03 -43.43
C PHE A 166 -41.26 4.34 -42.77
N ILE A 167 -41.27 3.01 -42.85
CA ILE A 167 -42.11 2.15 -42.03
C ILE A 167 -41.25 1.51 -40.95
N PHE A 168 -41.80 1.31 -39.76
CA PHE A 168 -41.13 0.51 -38.73
C PHE A 168 -42.12 -0.41 -38.04
N ARG A 169 -41.60 -1.50 -37.48
CA ARG A 169 -42.35 -2.46 -36.69
C ARG A 169 -41.53 -2.86 -35.47
N GLU A 170 -42.17 -2.78 -34.32
CA GLU A 170 -41.65 -3.35 -33.09
C GLU A 170 -41.75 -4.87 -33.17
N LEU A 171 -40.61 -5.55 -33.01
CA LEU A 171 -40.54 -7.00 -33.02
C LEU A 171 -40.66 -7.54 -31.59
N ASN A 172 -39.94 -6.94 -30.64
CA ASN A 172 -39.95 -7.32 -29.22
C ASN A 172 -39.50 -6.16 -28.34
N ARG A 173 -39.85 -6.20 -27.04
CA ARG A 173 -39.50 -5.17 -26.05
C ARG A 173 -39.10 -5.81 -24.72
N SER A 174 -37.92 -5.42 -24.24
CA SER A 174 -37.43 -5.69 -22.89
C SER A 174 -37.51 -4.43 -22.01
N LYS A 175 -37.00 -4.51 -20.78
CA LYS A 175 -36.87 -3.35 -19.89
C LYS A 175 -35.85 -2.33 -20.37
N GLN A 176 -34.84 -2.75 -21.15
CA GLN A 176 -33.71 -1.91 -21.54
C GLN A 176 -33.76 -1.54 -23.03
N TYR A 177 -34.15 -2.48 -23.89
CA TYR A 177 -34.11 -2.34 -25.35
C TYR A 177 -35.44 -2.72 -26.02
N VAL A 178 -35.71 -2.09 -27.15
CA VAL A 178 -36.78 -2.41 -28.10
C VAL A 178 -36.13 -2.90 -29.40
N TRP A 179 -36.43 -4.13 -29.81
CA TRP A 179 -36.02 -4.67 -31.12
C TRP A 179 -37.00 -4.23 -32.17
N ILE A 180 -36.48 -3.67 -33.26
CA ILE A 180 -37.30 -3.14 -34.34
C ILE A 180 -36.76 -3.59 -35.70
N VAL A 181 -37.67 -3.60 -36.67
CA VAL A 181 -37.32 -3.52 -38.08
C VAL A 181 -37.83 -2.20 -38.62
N TYR A 182 -37.02 -1.47 -39.36
CA TYR A 182 -37.49 -0.35 -40.17
C TYR A 182 -37.10 -0.53 -41.62
N ALA A 183 -37.91 0.01 -42.51
CA ALA A 183 -37.70 -0.06 -43.94
C ALA A 183 -38.04 1.28 -44.60
N GLY A 184 -37.26 1.63 -45.61
CA GLY A 184 -37.47 2.82 -46.43
C GLY A 184 -37.04 2.58 -47.87
N LEU A 185 -37.28 3.55 -48.74
CA LEU A 185 -36.78 3.51 -50.11
C LEU A 185 -35.25 3.47 -50.11
N THR A 186 -34.66 2.62 -50.95
CA THR A 186 -33.19 2.49 -51.03
C THR A 186 -32.50 3.81 -51.37
N SER A 187 -33.18 4.73 -52.09
CA SER A 187 -32.68 6.07 -52.39
C SER A 187 -32.57 6.99 -51.18
N SER A 188 -33.38 6.75 -50.14
CA SER A 188 -33.51 7.64 -48.97
C SER A 188 -33.06 6.96 -47.67
N ILE A 189 -32.59 5.71 -47.74
CA ILE A 189 -32.24 4.91 -46.56
C ILE A 189 -31.11 5.56 -45.75
N SER A 190 -30.16 6.25 -46.37
CA SER A 190 -29.08 6.93 -45.64
C SER A 190 -29.56 8.07 -44.75
N GLU A 191 -30.61 8.80 -45.16
CA GLU A 191 -31.23 9.85 -44.33
C GLU A 191 -31.97 9.24 -43.14
N ILE A 192 -32.66 8.13 -43.38
CA ILE A 192 -33.36 7.35 -42.35
C ILE A 192 -32.35 6.75 -41.35
N ASP A 193 -31.28 6.11 -41.84
CA ASP A 193 -30.20 5.52 -41.03
C ASP A 193 -29.60 6.59 -40.08
N ASN A 194 -29.43 7.84 -40.54
CA ASN A 194 -28.94 8.95 -39.70
C ASN A 194 -29.93 9.35 -38.59
N ALA A 195 -31.24 9.35 -38.89
CA ALA A 195 -32.27 9.58 -37.89
C ALA A 195 -32.29 8.47 -36.81
N PHE A 196 -32.14 7.21 -37.23
CA PHE A 196 -32.06 6.07 -36.32
C PHE A 196 -30.76 6.06 -35.50
N SER A 197 -29.63 6.44 -36.09
CA SER A 197 -28.36 6.62 -35.37
C SER A 197 -28.48 7.64 -34.24
N SER A 198 -29.23 8.75 -34.46
CA SER A 198 -29.51 9.77 -33.43
C SER A 198 -30.34 9.26 -32.24
N MET A 199 -30.97 8.09 -32.40
CA MET A 199 -31.71 7.38 -31.35
C MET A 199 -30.90 6.24 -30.72
N SER A 200 -29.58 6.20 -30.96
CA SER A 200 -28.70 5.12 -30.50
C SER A 200 -29.15 3.74 -31.03
N PHE A 201 -29.55 3.69 -32.29
CA PHE A 201 -29.87 2.42 -32.95
C PHE A 201 -28.59 1.58 -33.14
N GLU A 202 -28.63 0.36 -32.63
CA GLU A 202 -27.56 -0.63 -32.79
C GLU A 202 -27.99 -1.62 -33.88
N PRO A 203 -27.33 -1.62 -35.06
CA PRO A 203 -27.68 -2.51 -36.16
C PRO A 203 -27.25 -3.95 -35.86
N ILE A 204 -28.13 -4.90 -36.16
CA ILE A 204 -27.89 -6.35 -36.07
C ILE A 204 -27.97 -6.92 -37.49
N SER A 205 -26.92 -7.58 -37.95
CA SER A 205 -26.87 -8.19 -39.27
C SER A 205 -27.64 -9.52 -39.30
N LEU A 206 -28.45 -9.71 -40.34
CA LEU A 206 -29.07 -11.00 -40.61
C LEU A 206 -28.09 -11.94 -41.33
N PRO A 207 -27.86 -13.15 -40.81
CA PRO A 207 -26.99 -14.12 -41.46
C PRO A 207 -27.45 -14.44 -42.89
N GLU A 208 -26.50 -14.67 -43.81
CA GLU A 208 -26.81 -15.02 -45.22
C GLU A 208 -27.45 -16.40 -45.38
N PHE A 209 -27.15 -17.34 -44.49
CA PHE A 209 -27.70 -18.70 -44.54
C PHE A 209 -29.12 -18.83 -43.97
N ALA A 210 -29.71 -17.76 -43.41
CA ALA A 210 -31.06 -17.78 -42.83
C ALA A 210 -32.21 -17.86 -43.86
N HIS A 211 -31.90 -17.89 -45.17
CA HIS A 211 -32.88 -17.96 -46.26
C HIS A 211 -33.72 -19.24 -46.21
N GLY A 212 -35.06 -19.11 -46.11
CA GLY A 212 -36.02 -20.22 -46.09
C GLY A 212 -35.90 -21.24 -44.94
N LYS A 213 -34.91 -21.09 -44.05
CA LYS A 213 -34.48 -22.08 -43.05
C LYS A 213 -34.19 -21.44 -41.69
N VAL A 214 -35.11 -20.60 -41.22
CA VAL A 214 -34.94 -19.84 -39.97
C VAL A 214 -34.65 -20.76 -38.78
N HIS A 215 -35.33 -21.89 -38.68
CA HIS A 215 -35.10 -22.86 -37.59
C HIS A 215 -33.70 -23.49 -37.66
N GLU A 216 -33.26 -23.95 -38.83
CA GLU A 216 -31.92 -24.52 -39.02
C GLU A 216 -30.83 -23.46 -38.76
N ALA A 217 -31.04 -22.21 -39.16
CA ALA A 217 -30.11 -21.12 -38.92
C ALA A 217 -30.02 -20.73 -37.42
N ILE A 218 -31.14 -20.78 -36.69
CA ILE A 218 -31.15 -20.60 -35.23
C ILE A 218 -30.38 -21.74 -34.57
N ASP A 219 -30.61 -22.98 -34.98
CA ASP A 219 -29.95 -24.16 -34.41
C ASP A 219 -28.43 -24.10 -34.68
N GLU A 220 -28.01 -23.80 -35.90
CA GLU A 220 -26.60 -23.67 -36.30
C GLU A 220 -25.89 -22.56 -35.51
N LEU A 221 -26.48 -21.36 -35.42
CA LEU A 221 -25.93 -20.27 -34.61
C LEU A 221 -25.88 -20.61 -33.12
N THR A 222 -26.86 -21.38 -32.62
CA THR A 222 -26.89 -21.80 -31.21
C THR A 222 -25.79 -22.82 -30.94
N GLU A 223 -25.57 -23.78 -31.84
CA GLU A 223 -24.45 -24.72 -31.76
C GLU A 223 -23.10 -23.99 -31.82
N GLU A 224 -22.95 -23.03 -32.73
CA GLU A 224 -21.76 -22.19 -32.85
C GLU A 224 -21.50 -21.36 -31.59
N SER A 225 -22.52 -20.68 -31.06
CA SER A 225 -22.42 -19.90 -29.83
C SER A 225 -22.05 -20.76 -28.63
N THR A 226 -22.58 -21.99 -28.57
CA THR A 226 -22.22 -22.98 -27.54
C THR A 226 -20.76 -23.42 -27.69
N ALA A 227 -20.29 -23.66 -28.92
CA ALA A 227 -18.90 -24.01 -29.18
C ALA A 227 -17.95 -22.85 -28.82
N MET A 228 -18.32 -21.61 -29.17
CA MET A 228 -17.59 -20.39 -28.78
C MET A 228 -17.50 -20.26 -27.25
N GLU A 229 -18.58 -20.54 -26.53
CA GLU A 229 -18.61 -20.52 -25.06
C GLU A 229 -17.64 -21.56 -24.45
N GLN A 230 -17.55 -22.76 -25.04
CA GLN A 230 -16.56 -23.77 -24.67
C GLN A 230 -15.13 -23.30 -24.98
N TYR A 231 -14.91 -22.62 -26.10
CA TYR A 231 -13.60 -22.03 -26.44
C TYR A 231 -13.19 -20.91 -25.48
N ILE A 232 -14.13 -20.05 -25.06
CA ILE A 232 -13.91 -19.02 -24.05
C ILE A 232 -13.48 -19.67 -22.72
N ALA A 233 -14.21 -20.69 -22.27
CA ALA A 233 -13.85 -21.44 -21.06
C ALA A 233 -12.47 -22.11 -21.18
N LYS A 234 -12.09 -22.57 -22.38
CA LYS A 234 -10.75 -23.10 -22.64
C LYS A 234 -9.67 -22.01 -22.56
N MET A 235 -9.94 -20.79 -23.01
CA MET A 235 -9.01 -19.66 -22.82
C MET A 235 -8.84 -19.29 -21.35
N ASP A 236 -9.92 -19.32 -20.57
CA ASP A 236 -9.85 -19.12 -19.11
C ASP A 236 -9.00 -20.20 -18.42
N SER A 237 -9.16 -21.46 -18.83
CA SER A 237 -8.29 -22.53 -18.34
C SER A 237 -6.82 -22.29 -18.69
N LYS A 238 -6.51 -21.81 -19.91
CA LYS A 238 -5.12 -21.50 -20.29
C LYS A 238 -4.51 -20.36 -19.45
N LEU A 239 -5.31 -19.35 -19.10
CA LEU A 239 -4.85 -18.29 -18.20
C LEU A 239 -4.54 -18.84 -16.80
N GLU A 240 -5.37 -19.75 -16.30
CA GLU A 240 -5.13 -20.42 -15.02
C GLU A 240 -3.90 -21.35 -15.07
N ASP A 241 -3.62 -21.96 -16.21
CA ASP A 241 -2.40 -22.76 -16.41
C ASP A 241 -1.15 -21.88 -16.39
N ILE A 242 -1.15 -20.73 -17.09
CA ILE A 242 -0.07 -19.73 -17.02
C ILE A 242 0.13 -19.25 -15.59
N LYS A 243 -0.97 -18.95 -14.89
CA LYS A 243 -0.93 -18.54 -13.49
C LYS A 243 -0.19 -19.58 -12.64
N LYS A 244 -0.50 -20.87 -12.79
CA LYS A 244 0.14 -21.94 -12.03
C LYS A 244 1.60 -22.15 -12.43
N GLU A 245 1.90 -22.11 -13.72
CA GLU A 245 3.25 -22.28 -14.28
C GLU A 245 4.21 -21.21 -13.76
N TYR A 246 3.80 -19.94 -13.77
CA TYR A 246 4.66 -18.81 -13.46
C TYR A 246 4.52 -18.25 -12.04
N LYS A 247 3.62 -18.80 -11.22
CA LYS A 247 3.32 -18.27 -9.88
C LYS A 247 4.57 -18.05 -9.03
N GLU A 248 5.39 -19.09 -8.90
CA GLU A 248 6.56 -19.04 -8.02
C GLU A 248 7.61 -18.06 -8.54
N GLU A 249 7.90 -18.11 -9.84
CA GLU A 249 8.92 -17.27 -10.48
C GLU A 249 8.53 -15.78 -10.46
N VAL A 250 7.25 -15.46 -10.72
CA VAL A 250 6.73 -14.09 -10.66
C VAL A 250 6.78 -13.55 -9.23
N LEU A 251 6.36 -14.33 -8.24
CA LEU A 251 6.38 -13.90 -6.83
C LEU A 251 7.80 -13.72 -6.30
N GLU A 252 8.74 -14.60 -6.69
CA GLU A 252 10.16 -14.45 -6.34
C GLU A 252 10.74 -13.19 -6.98
N THR A 253 10.52 -12.99 -8.28
CA THR A 253 11.00 -11.83 -9.03
C THR A 253 10.43 -10.54 -8.45
N PHE A 254 9.13 -10.51 -8.16
CA PHE A 254 8.47 -9.38 -7.52
C PHE A 254 9.08 -9.06 -6.14
N THR A 255 9.26 -10.07 -5.29
CA THR A 255 9.85 -9.90 -3.96
C THR A 255 11.26 -9.33 -4.04
N ARG A 256 12.08 -9.82 -4.99
CA ARG A 256 13.45 -9.34 -5.21
C ARG A 256 13.48 -7.91 -5.72
N LEU A 257 12.69 -7.60 -6.75
CA LEU A 257 12.56 -6.24 -7.29
C LEU A 257 12.09 -5.25 -6.22
N TYR A 258 11.08 -5.63 -5.42
CA TYR A 258 10.56 -4.79 -4.34
C TYR A 258 11.62 -4.50 -3.27
N ASN A 259 12.34 -5.53 -2.80
CA ASN A 259 13.41 -5.37 -1.81
C ASN A 259 14.58 -4.53 -2.35
N LEU A 260 15.01 -4.77 -3.59
CA LEU A 260 16.08 -4.03 -4.24
C LEU A 260 15.69 -2.57 -4.51
N LYS A 261 14.46 -2.30 -4.96
CA LYS A 261 13.92 -0.95 -5.11
C LYS A 261 14.02 -0.19 -3.79
N ARG A 262 13.51 -0.76 -2.71
CA ARG A 262 13.53 -0.15 -1.36
C ARG A 262 14.96 0.08 -0.86
N LEU A 263 15.88 -0.83 -1.17
CA LEU A 263 17.29 -0.67 -0.84
C LEU A 263 17.92 0.48 -1.63
N PHE A 264 17.69 0.52 -2.94
CA PHE A 264 18.24 1.52 -3.85
C PHE A 264 17.67 2.93 -3.59
N ASP A 265 16.45 3.07 -3.07
CA ASP A 265 15.92 4.36 -2.61
C ASP A 265 16.80 5.02 -1.53
N LYS A 266 17.66 4.24 -0.84
CA LYS A 266 18.66 4.77 0.11
C LYS A 266 19.87 5.43 -0.57
N CYS A 267 20.05 5.30 -1.89
CA CYS A 267 21.05 6.04 -2.67
C CYS A 267 20.92 7.56 -2.49
N ARG A 268 19.74 8.07 -2.08
CA ARG A 268 19.54 9.47 -1.69
C ARG A 268 20.49 9.97 -0.59
N TYR A 269 21.09 9.06 0.18
CA TYR A 269 22.06 9.38 1.24
C TYR A 269 23.52 9.29 0.78
N VAL A 270 23.75 8.88 -0.46
CA VAL A 270 25.08 8.67 -1.03
C VAL A 270 25.52 9.93 -1.77
N VAL A 271 26.68 10.45 -1.36
CA VAL A 271 27.38 11.53 -2.06
C VAL A 271 28.39 10.91 -3.01
N ASP A 272 28.31 11.26 -4.28
CA ASP A 272 29.14 10.71 -5.35
C ASP A 272 30.28 11.69 -5.71
N PHE A 273 31.51 11.19 -5.69
CA PHE A 273 32.75 11.91 -6.05
C PHE A 273 33.39 11.36 -7.34
N SER A 274 32.59 10.79 -8.26
CA SER A 274 32.97 10.19 -9.55
C SER A 274 33.78 8.88 -9.46
N GLN A 275 34.80 8.81 -8.61
CA GLN A 275 35.61 7.59 -8.41
C GLN A 275 35.27 6.86 -7.11
N LYS A 276 34.64 7.57 -6.16
CA LYS A 276 34.32 7.08 -4.83
C LYS A 276 32.99 7.66 -4.38
N ALA A 277 32.35 6.97 -3.46
CA ALA A 277 31.13 7.41 -2.82
C ALA A 277 31.34 7.58 -1.32
N SER A 278 30.50 8.40 -0.69
CA SER A 278 30.47 8.57 0.77
C SER A 278 29.07 8.64 1.32
N ILE A 279 28.90 8.14 2.55
CA ILE A 279 27.71 8.34 3.36
C ILE A 279 28.10 9.13 4.62
N TYR A 280 27.37 10.21 4.87
CA TYR A 280 27.52 11.04 6.06
C TYR A 280 26.43 10.67 7.05
N THR A 281 26.80 10.23 8.25
CA THR A 281 25.85 9.63 9.19
C THR A 281 26.17 9.99 10.63
N PHE A 282 25.13 10.26 11.40
CA PHE A 282 25.26 10.29 12.85
C PHE A 282 25.12 8.88 13.40
N SER A 283 25.88 8.54 14.44
CA SER A 283 25.75 7.24 15.09
C SER A 283 26.02 7.30 16.58
N SER A 284 25.49 6.32 17.31
CA SER A 284 25.84 6.01 18.70
C SER A 284 27.16 5.25 18.83
N PHE A 285 27.71 4.72 17.75
CA PHE A 285 28.96 3.95 17.76
C PHE A 285 30.16 4.86 18.00
N ASP A 286 31.18 4.32 18.68
CA ASP A 286 32.51 4.92 18.64
C ASP A 286 33.23 4.57 17.32
N LEU A 287 34.39 5.20 17.07
CA LEU A 287 35.13 5.00 15.82
C LEU A 287 35.52 3.53 15.60
N LYS A 288 35.94 2.81 16.65
CA LYS A 288 36.38 1.41 16.52
C LYS A 288 35.22 0.48 16.27
N GLU A 289 34.10 0.72 16.94
CA GLU A 289 32.84 0.02 16.70
C GLU A 289 32.38 0.24 15.26
N ALA A 290 32.37 1.50 14.79
CA ALA A 290 31.99 1.81 13.42
C ALA A 290 32.91 1.10 12.40
N GLU A 291 34.23 1.17 12.56
CA GLU A 291 35.19 0.44 11.70
C GLU A 291 34.91 -1.07 11.69
N ALA A 292 34.70 -1.69 12.86
CA ALA A 292 34.42 -3.12 12.96
C ALA A 292 33.10 -3.55 12.27
N LYS A 293 32.11 -2.65 12.13
CA LYS A 293 30.84 -2.96 11.44
C LYS A 293 30.98 -3.04 9.92
N PHE A 294 32.01 -2.41 9.35
CA PHE A 294 32.28 -2.33 7.93
C PHE A 294 33.59 -3.02 7.50
N ASP A 295 34.24 -3.76 8.41
CA ASP A 295 35.51 -4.46 8.18
C ASP A 295 35.43 -5.54 7.09
N ASP A 296 34.22 -6.01 6.76
CA ASP A 296 33.96 -6.95 5.68
C ASP A 296 33.95 -6.32 4.28
N ILE A 297 34.19 -5.01 4.17
CA ILE A 297 34.23 -4.27 2.90
C ILE A 297 35.58 -3.53 2.78
N ASP A 298 36.53 -4.14 2.07
CA ASP A 298 37.92 -3.65 1.93
C ASP A 298 38.05 -2.19 1.47
N SER A 299 37.10 -1.69 0.69
CA SER A 299 37.16 -0.32 0.15
C SER A 299 36.71 0.76 1.14
N VAL A 300 36.12 0.38 2.28
CA VAL A 300 35.54 1.30 3.25
C VAL A 300 36.62 2.00 4.07
N LYS A 301 36.45 3.31 4.25
CA LYS A 301 37.19 4.12 5.22
C LYS A 301 36.22 4.96 6.02
N VAL A 302 36.29 4.81 7.35
CA VAL A 302 35.49 5.57 8.30
C VAL A 302 36.32 6.73 8.85
N MET A 303 35.77 7.94 8.81
CA MET A 303 36.40 9.14 9.36
C MET A 303 35.44 9.84 10.32
N GLU A 304 35.86 10.08 11.56
CA GLU A 304 35.10 10.88 12.51
C GLU A 304 35.27 12.38 12.19
N LEU A 305 34.15 13.09 12.15
CA LEU A 305 34.06 14.52 11.89
C LEU A 305 33.50 15.25 13.12
N PRO A 306 33.80 16.55 13.30
CA PRO A 306 33.13 17.36 14.30
C PRO A 306 31.61 17.37 14.09
N VAL A 307 30.85 17.12 15.15
CA VAL A 307 29.38 16.96 15.12
C VAL A 307 28.64 18.20 14.57
N ASN A 308 29.23 19.39 14.74
CA ASN A 308 28.66 20.67 14.30
C ASN A 308 29.18 21.15 12.92
N ILE A 309 29.97 20.34 12.21
CA ILE A 309 30.62 20.75 10.94
C ILE A 309 29.61 21.23 9.87
N TYR A 310 28.39 20.69 9.87
CA TYR A 310 27.32 21.04 8.93
C TYR A 310 26.08 21.66 9.60
N GLU A 311 26.23 22.21 10.81
CA GLU A 311 25.12 22.83 11.53
C GLU A 311 24.51 24.01 10.74
N ASN A 312 25.36 24.78 10.04
CA ASN A 312 24.94 25.85 9.12
C ASN A 312 24.11 25.37 7.90
N ARG A 313 24.06 24.05 7.65
CA ARG A 313 23.27 23.42 6.58
C ARG A 313 22.02 22.73 7.11
N ASN A 314 21.61 23.05 8.34
CA ASN A 314 20.49 22.39 9.03
C ASN A 314 20.67 20.86 9.12
N ILE A 315 21.91 20.42 9.31
CA ILE A 315 22.26 19.05 9.69
C ILE A 315 22.59 19.09 11.17
N VAL A 316 21.64 18.63 11.98
CA VAL A 316 21.69 18.69 13.43
C VAL A 316 21.71 17.28 13.98
N ALA A 317 22.62 17.01 14.92
CA ALA A 317 22.79 15.69 15.49
C ALA A 317 21.50 15.20 16.18
N PRO A 318 21.07 13.95 15.98
CA PRO A 318 19.99 13.38 16.76
C PRO A 318 20.41 13.23 18.22
N VAL A 319 19.45 13.39 19.12
CA VAL A 319 19.64 13.06 20.54
C VAL A 319 19.25 11.61 20.74
N LEU A 320 20.24 10.78 21.04
CA LEU A 320 20.03 9.37 21.28
C LEU A 320 19.92 9.11 22.78
N VAL A 321 18.92 8.34 23.19
CA VAL A 321 18.71 7.94 24.59
C VAL A 321 18.72 6.42 24.67
N ARG A 322 19.33 5.90 25.75
CA ARG A 322 19.33 4.47 26.03
C ARG A 322 18.89 4.25 27.47
N ASN A 323 17.61 3.91 27.62
CA ASN A 323 17.03 3.52 28.89
C ASN A 323 16.81 2.00 28.96
N ASN A 324 16.85 1.47 30.18
CA ASN A 324 16.54 0.06 30.42
C ASN A 324 15.09 -0.25 30.03
N SER A 325 14.78 -1.49 29.65
CA SER A 325 13.43 -1.93 29.23
C SER A 325 12.31 -1.70 30.26
N LEU A 326 12.67 -1.53 31.53
CA LEU A 326 11.76 -1.15 32.60
C LEU A 326 11.36 0.34 32.52
N MET A 327 12.29 1.21 32.15
CA MET A 327 12.14 2.68 32.16
C MET A 327 11.84 3.26 30.77
N GLN A 328 12.23 2.57 29.70
CA GLN A 328 12.02 2.97 28.30
C GLN A 328 10.58 3.42 27.97
N PRO A 329 9.51 2.78 28.49
CA PRO A 329 8.14 3.25 28.21
C PRO A 329 7.88 4.69 28.65
N PHE A 330 8.63 5.22 29.63
CA PHE A 330 8.45 6.56 30.19
C PHE A 330 9.18 7.66 29.43
N GLU A 331 9.97 7.34 28.39
CA GLU A 331 10.74 8.32 27.60
C GLU A 331 9.84 9.40 26.96
N ASN A 332 8.61 9.03 26.63
CA ASN A 332 7.64 9.94 26.00
C ASN A 332 7.04 10.97 26.95
N VAL A 333 7.19 10.80 28.27
CA VAL A 333 6.61 11.73 29.25
C VAL A 333 7.38 13.05 29.26
N LEU A 334 8.71 12.99 29.17
CA LEU A 334 9.59 14.16 29.08
C LEU A 334 10.69 13.92 28.05
N SER A 335 10.32 14.02 26.77
CA SER A 335 11.23 13.79 25.64
C SER A 335 12.48 14.65 25.69
N VAL A 336 13.66 14.06 25.56
CA VAL A 336 14.93 14.79 25.54
C VAL A 336 15.07 15.60 24.24
N THR A 337 15.59 16.81 24.36
CA THR A 337 15.79 17.77 23.26
C THR A 337 17.27 18.08 23.07
N LEU A 338 17.62 18.65 21.91
CA LEU A 338 19.00 18.96 21.57
C LEU A 338 19.66 19.89 22.61
N GLY A 339 20.85 19.54 23.09
CA GLY A 339 21.60 20.32 24.08
C GLY A 339 21.23 20.04 25.54
N ASP A 340 20.25 19.18 25.79
CA ASP A 340 20.03 18.66 27.14
C ASP A 340 21.23 17.80 27.55
N THR A 341 21.65 17.94 28.81
CA THR A 341 22.72 17.11 29.39
C THR A 341 22.17 16.04 30.33
N PHE A 342 20.85 16.04 30.52
CA PHE A 342 20.16 15.26 31.54
C PHE A 342 18.92 14.59 30.95
N ASP A 343 18.83 13.27 31.12
CA ASP A 343 17.65 12.47 30.78
C ASP A 343 16.77 12.26 32.03
N PRO A 344 15.56 12.86 32.10
CA PRO A 344 14.68 12.73 33.26
C PRO A 344 13.94 11.37 33.33
N THR A 345 13.99 10.54 32.28
CA THR A 345 13.16 9.34 32.10
C THR A 345 13.15 8.41 33.31
N THR A 346 14.33 8.15 33.89
CA THR A 346 14.44 7.25 35.04
C THR A 346 13.79 7.82 36.30
N ILE A 347 14.00 9.13 36.56
CA ILE A 347 13.38 9.80 37.70
C ILE A 347 11.86 9.83 37.52
N VAL A 348 11.39 10.13 36.31
CA VAL A 348 9.96 10.10 35.96
C VAL A 348 9.37 8.71 36.21
N ALA A 349 10.02 7.66 35.74
CA ALA A 349 9.53 6.29 35.91
C ALA A 349 9.45 5.89 37.38
N LEU A 350 10.52 6.12 38.16
CA LEU A 350 10.57 5.80 39.59
C LEU A 350 9.54 6.60 40.39
N LEU A 351 9.44 7.91 40.18
CA LEU A 351 8.45 8.75 40.85
C LEU A 351 7.03 8.33 40.51
N THR A 352 6.74 8.06 39.23
CA THR A 352 5.41 7.66 38.79
C THR A 352 5.01 6.30 39.38
N MET A 353 5.93 5.33 39.41
CA MET A 353 5.68 4.03 40.05
C MET A 353 5.54 4.15 41.57
N LEU A 354 6.38 4.95 42.24
CA LEU A 354 6.32 5.15 43.69
C LEU A 354 5.02 5.84 44.11
N ILE A 355 4.64 6.92 43.42
CA ILE A 355 3.38 7.64 43.67
C ILE A 355 2.19 6.73 43.36
N GLY A 356 2.25 5.92 42.30
CA GLY A 356 1.23 4.91 42.03
C GLY A 356 1.10 3.90 43.17
N ALA A 357 2.21 3.36 43.66
CA ALA A 357 2.21 2.38 44.75
C ALA A 357 1.65 2.96 46.06
N VAL A 358 2.10 4.16 46.46
CA VAL A 358 1.76 4.75 47.77
C VAL A 358 0.43 5.50 47.75
N CYS A 359 0.15 6.29 46.70
CA CYS A 359 -1.00 7.17 46.69
C CYS A 359 -2.25 6.57 46.06
N VAL A 360 -2.09 5.59 45.16
CA VAL A 360 -3.20 4.89 44.49
C VAL A 360 -3.38 3.49 45.06
N GLY A 361 -2.28 2.74 45.23
CA GLY A 361 -2.16 1.48 45.97
C GLY A 361 -3.44 0.66 46.15
N ASP A 362 -3.83 -0.12 45.14
CA ASP A 362 -5.00 -1.00 45.20
C ASP A 362 -4.84 -2.20 44.27
N ILE A 363 -5.22 -3.39 44.75
CA ILE A 363 -5.01 -4.65 44.02
C ILE A 363 -5.90 -4.71 42.77
N GLY A 364 -7.16 -4.29 42.89
CA GLY A 364 -8.14 -4.34 41.80
C GLY A 364 -7.81 -3.33 40.70
N VAL A 365 -7.48 -2.09 41.08
CA VAL A 365 -7.07 -1.04 40.14
C VAL A 365 -5.74 -1.39 39.46
N GLY A 366 -4.77 -1.90 40.22
CA GLY A 366 -3.48 -2.33 39.68
C GLY A 366 -3.62 -3.44 38.65
N ALA A 367 -4.43 -4.47 38.94
CA ALA A 367 -4.74 -5.54 38.00
C ALA A 367 -5.45 -5.02 36.74
N LEU A 368 -6.42 -4.11 36.89
CA LEU A 368 -7.13 -3.50 35.77
C LEU A 368 -6.18 -2.72 34.85
N LEU A 369 -5.25 -1.94 35.40
CA LEU A 369 -4.27 -1.19 34.62
C LEU A 369 -3.32 -2.11 33.84
N ILE A 370 -2.92 -3.25 34.41
CA ILE A 370 -2.12 -4.25 33.70
C ILE A 370 -2.90 -4.83 32.52
N VAL A 371 -4.16 -5.21 32.73
CA VAL A 371 -5.03 -5.75 31.66
C VAL A 371 -5.23 -4.72 30.55
N LEU A 372 -5.52 -3.47 30.88
CA LEU A 372 -5.62 -2.39 29.90
C LEU A 372 -4.29 -2.19 29.16
N GLY A 373 -3.17 -2.25 29.86
CA GLY A 373 -1.84 -2.17 29.25
C GLY A 373 -1.58 -3.29 28.24
N PHE A 374 -2.02 -4.53 28.52
CA PHE A 374 -1.98 -5.61 27.54
C PHE A 374 -2.90 -5.35 26.36
N LEU A 375 -4.14 -4.92 26.58
CA LEU A 375 -5.12 -4.59 25.53
C LEU A 375 -4.55 -3.58 24.52
N PHE A 376 -3.89 -2.53 25.01
CA PHE A 376 -3.24 -1.51 24.16
C PHE A 376 -2.00 -2.02 23.41
N THR A 377 -1.39 -3.12 23.84
CA THR A 377 -0.21 -3.72 23.19
C THR A 377 -0.59 -4.75 22.11
N ILE A 378 -1.86 -5.21 22.03
CA ILE A 378 -2.28 -6.33 21.15
C ILE A 378 -2.02 -6.06 19.66
N LYS A 379 -2.30 -4.84 19.18
CA LYS A 379 -2.15 -4.51 17.75
C LYS A 379 -0.73 -4.08 17.38
N LYS A 380 -0.03 -3.39 18.29
CA LYS A 380 1.36 -2.94 18.11
C LYS A 380 1.97 -2.62 19.48
N PRO A 381 3.23 -2.99 19.74
CA PRO A 381 3.91 -2.53 20.94
C PRO A 381 3.98 -0.99 20.94
N ASN A 382 3.45 -0.38 22.00
CA ASN A 382 3.48 1.07 22.20
C ASN A 382 4.02 1.41 23.59
N ASN A 383 4.65 2.58 23.70
CA ASN A 383 5.21 3.06 24.96
C ASN A 383 4.10 3.27 26.02
N PHE A 384 2.90 3.69 25.60
CA PHE A 384 1.76 3.91 26.51
C PHE A 384 1.29 2.63 27.23
N GLY A 385 1.03 1.55 26.48
CA GLY A 385 0.69 0.25 27.07
C GLY A 385 1.83 -0.32 27.92
N GLY A 386 3.07 -0.05 27.51
CA GLY A 386 4.27 -0.28 28.32
C GLY A 386 4.19 0.38 29.70
N MET A 387 3.92 1.69 29.75
CA MET A 387 3.80 2.47 30.98
C MET A 387 2.67 1.97 31.88
N LEU A 388 1.48 1.71 31.31
CA LEU A 388 0.31 1.21 32.06
C LEU A 388 0.62 -0.10 32.79
N LYS A 389 1.35 -1.03 32.16
CA LYS A 389 1.76 -2.28 32.80
C LYS A 389 2.68 -2.06 34.00
N ARG A 390 3.67 -1.16 33.89
CA ARG A 390 4.61 -0.87 35.00
C ARG A 390 3.92 -0.11 36.13
N LEU A 391 3.08 0.87 35.79
CA LEU A 391 2.29 1.61 36.78
C LEU A 391 1.29 0.68 37.47
N GLY A 392 0.56 -0.16 36.72
CA GLY A 392 -0.38 -1.13 37.27
C GLY A 392 0.29 -2.14 38.19
N ALA A 393 1.48 -2.62 37.85
CA ALA A 393 2.28 -3.47 38.74
C ALA A 393 2.67 -2.77 40.04
N ALA A 394 3.12 -1.50 39.97
CA ALA A 394 3.45 -0.72 41.16
C ALA A 394 2.22 -0.45 42.05
N VAL A 395 1.09 -0.09 41.44
CA VAL A 395 -0.20 0.11 42.14
C VAL A 395 -0.68 -1.19 42.80
N LEU A 396 -0.54 -2.33 42.13
CA LEU A 396 -0.89 -3.64 42.67
C LEU A 396 -0.02 -4.00 43.87
N ILE A 397 1.31 -3.79 43.77
CA ILE A 397 2.25 -4.00 44.88
C ILE A 397 1.87 -3.10 46.06
N GLY A 398 1.57 -1.83 45.81
CA GLY A 398 1.05 -0.91 46.82
C GLY A 398 -0.25 -1.40 47.47
N GLY A 399 -1.18 -1.90 46.66
CA GLY A 399 -2.43 -2.51 47.14
C GLY A 399 -2.21 -3.74 48.02
N LEU A 400 -1.14 -4.51 47.80
CA LEU A 400 -0.75 -5.60 48.69
C LEU A 400 -0.22 -5.08 50.05
N PHE A 401 0.31 -3.86 50.15
CA PHE A 401 0.64 -3.29 51.46
C PHE A 401 -0.60 -2.79 52.20
N TYR A 402 -1.58 -2.24 51.47
CA TYR A 402 -2.84 -1.75 52.05
C TYR A 402 -3.89 -2.85 52.29
N GLY A 403 -3.78 -3.99 51.61
CA GLY A 403 -4.74 -5.09 51.74
C GLY A 403 -6.10 -4.80 51.12
N THR A 404 -6.22 -3.81 50.22
CA THR A 404 -7.49 -3.38 49.62
C THR A 404 -7.59 -3.80 48.15
N ALA A 405 -8.80 -4.21 47.75
CA ALA A 405 -9.18 -4.42 46.36
C ALA A 405 -10.40 -3.55 46.00
N PHE A 406 -10.29 -2.81 44.90
CA PHE A 406 -11.28 -1.87 44.39
C PHE A 406 -11.74 -0.83 45.42
N TYR A 407 -10.88 -0.48 46.39
CA TYR A 407 -11.15 0.43 47.50
C TYR A 407 -12.38 0.07 48.36
N ARG A 408 -12.92 -1.15 48.20
CA ARG A 408 -14.15 -1.60 48.88
C ARG A 408 -13.97 -2.93 49.60
N ILE A 409 -13.11 -3.80 49.08
CA ILE A 409 -12.89 -5.14 49.59
C ILE A 409 -11.60 -5.11 50.41
N GLU A 410 -11.71 -5.30 51.72
CA GLU A 410 -10.55 -5.50 52.60
C GLU A 410 -10.25 -7.00 52.66
N LEU A 411 -9.05 -7.38 52.22
CA LEU A 411 -8.60 -8.78 52.19
C LEU A 411 -7.90 -9.20 53.49
N TYR A 412 -7.17 -8.27 54.11
CA TYR A 412 -6.47 -8.46 55.38
C TYR A 412 -6.15 -7.10 56.03
N GLN A 413 -5.69 -7.14 57.28
CA GLN A 413 -5.28 -5.95 58.01
C GLN A 413 -4.12 -5.25 57.30
N PRO A 414 -4.21 -3.93 57.03
CA PRO A 414 -3.18 -3.20 56.29
C PRO A 414 -1.83 -3.28 56.99
N LEU A 415 -0.78 -3.62 56.26
CA LEU A 415 0.60 -3.63 56.79
C LEU A 415 1.13 -2.20 56.94
N ALA A 416 0.61 -1.26 56.15
CA ALA A 416 0.86 0.16 56.26
C ALA A 416 -0.43 0.93 55.97
N SER A 417 -0.71 1.99 56.72
CA SER A 417 -1.87 2.87 56.49
C SER A 417 -1.44 4.32 56.43
N LEU A 418 -1.96 5.06 55.46
CA LEU A 418 -1.80 6.51 55.39
C LEU A 418 -2.95 7.16 56.17
N PRO A 419 -2.69 8.23 56.95
CA PRO A 419 -3.68 8.87 57.80
C PRO A 419 -4.63 9.80 57.01
N LEU A 420 -4.93 9.47 55.75
CA LEU A 420 -5.70 10.30 54.82
C LEU A 420 -6.81 9.48 54.16
N HIS A 421 -7.95 10.12 53.93
CA HIS A 421 -9.04 9.54 53.14
C HIS A 421 -8.56 9.32 51.69
N VAL A 422 -9.00 8.24 51.05
CA VAL A 422 -8.55 7.78 49.72
C VAL A 422 -8.50 8.91 48.68
N ILE A 423 -9.54 9.74 48.61
CA ILE A 423 -9.63 10.87 47.68
C ILE A 423 -8.52 11.90 47.93
N HIS A 424 -8.22 12.22 49.19
CA HIS A 424 -7.16 13.17 49.54
C HIS A 424 -5.77 12.59 49.26
N THR A 425 -5.58 11.29 49.48
CA THR A 425 -4.34 10.59 49.13
C THR A 425 -4.09 10.62 47.63
N PHE A 426 -5.12 10.38 46.82
CA PHE A 426 -5.04 10.47 45.36
C PHE A 426 -4.69 11.89 44.90
N LEU A 427 -5.42 12.90 45.39
CA LEU A 427 -5.16 14.31 45.06
C LEU A 427 -3.75 14.75 45.48
N PHE A 428 -3.30 14.31 46.66
CA PHE A 428 -1.95 14.56 47.14
C PHE A 428 -0.90 13.95 46.19
N GLY A 429 -1.04 12.67 45.84
CA GLY A 429 -0.13 12.01 44.90
C GLY A 429 -0.09 12.68 43.54
N PHE A 430 -1.25 13.07 43.00
CA PHE A 430 -1.35 13.79 41.74
C PHE A 430 -0.67 15.16 41.79
N SER A 431 -0.88 15.92 42.88
CA SER A 431 -0.22 17.22 43.07
C SER A 431 1.31 17.08 43.18
N LEU A 432 1.79 16.06 43.90
CA LEU A 432 3.22 15.76 44.04
C LEU A 432 3.84 15.38 42.69
N TRP A 433 3.13 14.58 41.89
CA TRP A 433 3.55 14.21 40.54
C TRP A 433 3.69 15.44 39.63
N ILE A 434 2.71 16.35 39.63
CA ILE A 434 2.77 17.60 38.85
C ILE A 434 3.96 18.44 39.28
N ILE A 435 4.13 18.67 40.60
CA ILE A 435 5.22 19.48 41.13
C ILE A 435 6.57 18.88 40.71
N ALA A 436 6.73 17.56 40.83
CA ALA A 436 7.95 16.88 40.39
C ALA A 436 8.21 17.04 38.89
N MET A 437 7.18 16.95 38.04
CA MET A 437 7.33 17.17 36.60
C MET A 437 7.78 18.60 36.29
N VAL A 438 7.18 19.60 36.94
CA VAL A 438 7.56 21.01 36.77
C VAL A 438 9.01 21.24 37.19
N ILE A 439 9.43 20.67 38.34
CA ILE A 439 10.82 20.75 38.80
C ILE A 439 11.77 20.12 37.77
N LEU A 440 11.45 18.92 37.25
CA LEU A 440 12.28 18.25 36.25
C LEU A 440 12.39 19.07 34.95
N ILE A 441 11.31 19.72 34.51
CA ILE A 441 11.33 20.63 33.35
C ILE A 441 12.24 21.83 33.61
N ILE A 442 12.17 22.43 34.80
CA ILE A 442 13.03 23.58 35.17
C ILE A 442 14.49 23.15 35.23
N VAL A 443 14.80 22.03 35.90
CA VAL A 443 16.15 21.47 36.00
C VAL A 443 16.70 21.22 34.60
N LYS A 444 15.91 20.60 33.72
CA LYS A 444 16.30 20.37 32.32
C LYS A 444 16.60 21.68 31.59
N LYS A 445 15.78 22.71 31.74
CA LYS A 445 16.00 24.02 31.12
C LYS A 445 17.26 24.73 31.65
N VAL A 446 17.56 24.59 32.94
CA VAL A 446 18.74 25.21 33.58
C VAL A 446 20.04 24.46 33.27
N THR A 447 19.96 23.13 33.21
CA THR A 447 21.12 22.26 32.92
C THR A 447 21.43 22.17 31.44
N ARG A 448 20.47 22.53 30.57
CA ARG A 448 20.70 22.68 29.13
C ARG A 448 21.85 23.66 28.95
N LYS A 449 23.02 23.15 28.57
CA LYS A 449 24.13 24.02 28.19
C LYS A 449 23.60 24.87 27.05
N SER A 450 23.66 26.19 27.20
CA SER A 450 23.56 27.07 26.04
C SER A 450 24.70 26.64 25.12
N ILE A 451 24.37 25.89 24.07
CA ILE A 451 25.25 25.80 22.92
C ILE A 451 25.40 27.26 22.53
N LYS A 452 26.60 27.81 22.75
CA LYS A 452 26.90 29.18 22.33
C LYS A 452 26.70 29.18 20.82
N ILE A 453 25.69 29.93 20.39
CA ILE A 453 25.43 30.33 19.01
C ILE A 453 26.71 30.92 18.42
#